data_AF-A0A0R1VST0-F1
#
_entry.id   AF-A0A0R1VST0-F1
#
_cell.length_a   1.000
_cell.length_b   1.000
_cell.length_c   1.000
_cell.angle_alpha   90.00
_cell.angle_beta   90.00
_cell.angle_gamma   90.00
#
_symmetry.space_group_name_H-M   'P 1'
#
loop_
_entity.id
_entity.type
_entity.pdbx_description
1 polymer ?
#
loop_
_entity_poly.entity_id
_entity_poly.type
_entity_poly.pdbx_seq_one_letter_code
_entity_poly.pdbx_strand_id
1 'polypeptide(L)'
;MFVMWWSVFGMIIAALVVYVIGHHLWLRFRQISYQKQLDQQIRQVLPNLQAKIPQLIPESLTSSIPVSIWHRDVLIYEYMVQLRNTSSVTITAPALGIELNRAPALKARLIVTECWQRGDRFHFDVAYLINPETLEYVGDMAKIAEVDEAQAKEINNHKE
;
A
#
# COMPACT_ATOMS: atom_id res chain seq x y z
N MET A 1 25.96 -24.40 -40.63
CA MET A 1 25.79 -24.65 -39.18
C MET A 1 25.81 -23.36 -38.36
N PHE A 2 26.82 -22.48 -38.51
CA PHE A 2 26.98 -21.25 -37.71
C PHE A 2 25.78 -20.27 -37.77
N VAL A 3 25.17 -20.07 -38.95
CA VAL A 3 24.00 -19.18 -39.13
C VAL A 3 22.75 -19.68 -38.38
N MET A 4 22.58 -21.01 -38.26
CA MET A 4 21.44 -21.61 -37.57
C MET A 4 21.47 -21.33 -36.06
N TRP A 5 22.66 -21.29 -35.46
CA TRP A 5 22.84 -20.98 -34.04
C TRP A 5 22.49 -19.52 -33.71
N TRP A 6 22.81 -18.58 -34.60
CA TRP A 6 22.42 -17.17 -34.43
C TRP A 6 20.91 -16.95 -34.50
N SER A 7 20.21 -17.65 -35.40
CA SER A 7 18.75 -17.60 -35.46
C SER A 7 18.09 -18.17 -34.21
N VAL A 8 18.59 -19.29 -33.68
CA VAL A 8 18.10 -19.88 -32.43
C VAL A 8 18.34 -18.92 -31.25
N PHE A 9 19.54 -18.35 -31.16
CA PHE A 9 19.88 -17.39 -30.11
C PHE A 9 19.01 -16.13 -30.18
N GLY A 10 18.78 -15.59 -31.37
CA GLY A 10 17.88 -14.46 -31.59
C GLY A 10 16.44 -14.74 -31.17
N MET A 11 15.94 -15.96 -31.44
CA MET A 11 14.60 -16.37 -31.02
C MET A 11 14.48 -16.48 -29.50
N ILE A 12 15.49 -17.02 -28.82
CA ILE A 12 15.52 -17.10 -27.35
C ILE A 12 15.51 -15.70 -26.73
N ILE A 13 16.33 -14.78 -27.25
CA ILE A 13 16.33 -13.39 -26.78
C ILE A 13 14.98 -12.74 -27.00
N ALA A 14 14.37 -12.90 -28.18
CA ALA A 14 13.06 -12.35 -28.47
C ALA A 14 11.99 -12.88 -27.50
N ALA A 15 11.99 -14.19 -27.22
CA ALA A 15 11.09 -14.81 -26.26
C ALA A 15 11.29 -14.27 -24.84
N LEU A 16 12.54 -14.08 -24.41
CA LEU A 16 12.86 -13.51 -23.09
C LEU A 16 12.35 -12.06 -22.97
N VAL A 17 12.57 -11.25 -24.01
CA VAL A 17 12.10 -9.85 -24.03
C VAL A 17 10.57 -9.78 -23.95
N VAL A 18 9.87 -10.60 -24.73
CA VAL A 18 8.41 -10.69 -24.68
C VAL A 18 7.92 -11.12 -23.30
N TYR A 19 8.57 -12.12 -22.69
CA TYR A 19 8.23 -12.58 -21.35
C TYR A 19 8.40 -11.48 -20.31
N VAL A 20 9.54 -10.79 -20.29
CA VAL A 20 9.83 -9.73 -19.32
C VAL A 20 8.82 -8.58 -19.45
N ILE A 21 8.57 -8.11 -20.67
CA ILE A 21 7.60 -7.04 -20.92
C ILE A 21 6.19 -7.49 -20.51
N GLY A 22 5.76 -8.66 -20.95
CA GLY A 22 4.44 -9.20 -20.62
C GLY A 22 4.23 -9.37 -19.12
N HIS A 23 5.24 -9.88 -18.41
CA HIS A 23 5.22 -10.02 -16.97
C HIS A 23 5.10 -8.67 -16.25
N HIS A 24 5.92 -7.68 -16.62
CA HIS A 24 5.84 -6.34 -16.04
C HIS A 24 4.48 -5.68 -16.27
N LEU A 25 3.93 -5.77 -17.48
CA LEU A 25 2.60 -5.24 -17.79
C LEU A 25 1.52 -5.94 -16.98
N TRP A 26 1.58 -7.27 -16.87
CA TRP A 26 0.62 -8.04 -16.09
C TRP A 26 0.62 -7.65 -14.62
N LEU A 27 1.80 -7.51 -13.99
CA LEU A 27 1.91 -7.03 -12.62
C LEU A 27 1.31 -5.62 -12.48
N ARG A 28 1.60 -4.70 -13.41
CA ARG A 28 1.05 -3.35 -13.36
C ARG A 28 -0.47 -3.33 -13.47
N PHE A 29 -1.05 -4.14 -14.38
CA PHE A 29 -2.50 -4.27 -14.50
C PHE A 29 -3.13 -4.88 -13.25
N ARG A 30 -2.46 -5.86 -12.62
CA ARG A 30 -2.90 -6.46 -11.36
C ARG A 30 -2.96 -5.44 -10.24
N GLN A 31 -1.91 -4.63 -10.06
CA GLN A 31 -1.87 -3.56 -9.05
C GLN A 31 -3.02 -2.56 -9.22
N ILE A 32 -3.24 -2.08 -10.44
CA ILE A 32 -4.31 -1.13 -10.76
C ILE A 32 -5.68 -1.76 -10.54
N SER A 33 -5.85 -3.04 -10.87
CA SER A 33 -7.10 -3.77 -10.66
C SER A 33 -7.44 -3.90 -9.17
N TYR A 34 -6.45 -4.24 -8.34
CA TYR A 34 -6.64 -4.31 -6.89
C TYR A 34 -6.85 -2.94 -6.26
N GLN A 35 -6.14 -1.90 -6.72
CA GLN A 35 -6.38 -0.52 -6.29
C GLN A 35 -7.85 -0.14 -6.47
N LYS A 36 -8.40 -0.34 -7.68
CA LYS A 36 -9.80 -0.02 -7.97
C LYS A 36 -10.79 -0.80 -7.11
N GLN A 37 -10.51 -2.09 -6.86
CA GLN A 37 -11.34 -2.92 -5.97
C GLN A 37 -11.33 -2.39 -4.53
N LEU A 38 -10.14 -2.07 -4.00
CA LEU A 38 -10.00 -1.52 -2.65
C LEU A 38 -10.61 -0.13 -2.53
N ASP A 39 -10.46 0.73 -3.54
CA ASP A 39 -11.07 2.05 -3.57
C ASP A 39 -12.59 1.95 -3.41
N GLN A 40 -13.22 0.99 -4.10
CA GLN A 40 -14.66 0.74 -3.98
C GLN A 40 -15.03 0.29 -2.57
N GLN A 41 -14.24 -0.60 -1.97
CA GLN A 41 -14.48 -1.14 -0.62
C GLN A 41 -14.26 -0.09 0.47
N ILE A 42 -13.21 0.71 0.36
CA ILE A 42 -12.89 1.80 1.29
C ILE A 42 -13.97 2.89 1.21
N ARG A 43 -14.45 3.24 0.01
CA ARG A 43 -15.57 4.19 -0.15
C ARG A 43 -16.84 3.75 0.60
N GLN A 44 -17.08 2.45 0.74
CA GLN A 44 -18.26 1.94 1.45
C GLN A 44 -18.16 2.11 2.98
N VAL A 45 -16.94 2.16 3.53
CA VAL A 45 -16.72 2.33 4.98
C VAL A 45 -16.42 3.78 5.38
N LEU A 46 -16.07 4.65 4.42
CA LEU A 46 -15.80 6.07 4.68
C LEU A 46 -16.93 6.82 5.42
N PRO A 47 -18.23 6.58 5.14
CA PRO A 47 -19.31 7.19 5.92
C PRO A 47 -19.27 6.80 7.41
N ASN A 48 -18.95 5.55 7.71
CA ASN A 48 -18.78 5.09 9.10
C ASN A 48 -17.55 5.74 9.75
N LEU A 49 -16.49 5.94 8.97
CA LEU A 49 -15.29 6.62 9.43
C LEU A 49 -15.55 8.11 9.67
N GLN A 50 -16.39 8.76 8.86
CA GLN A 50 -16.81 10.15 9.07
C GLN A 50 -17.55 10.35 10.40
N ALA A 51 -18.29 9.34 10.88
CA ALA A 51 -18.88 9.40 12.22
C ALA A 51 -17.84 9.47 13.35
N LYS A 52 -16.63 8.93 13.13
CA LYS A 52 -15.49 8.97 14.07
C LYS A 52 -14.57 10.16 13.84
N ILE A 53 -14.51 10.64 12.59
CA ILE A 53 -13.68 11.76 12.16
C ILE A 53 -14.59 12.72 11.39
N PRO A 54 -15.37 13.57 12.09
CA PRO A 54 -16.42 14.41 11.48
C PRO A 54 -15.92 15.38 10.41
N GLN A 55 -14.63 15.74 10.46
CA GLN A 55 -14.02 16.60 9.45
C GLN A 55 -13.77 15.89 8.11
N LEU A 56 -13.89 14.57 7.99
CA LEU A 56 -13.70 13.89 6.69
C LEU A 56 -14.73 14.34 5.65
N ILE A 57 -14.27 14.46 4.40
CA ILE A 57 -15.10 14.65 3.20
C ILE A 57 -15.01 13.35 2.36
N PRO A 58 -15.89 12.37 2.57
CA PRO A 58 -15.81 11.04 1.96
C PRO A 58 -15.63 11.03 0.43
N GLU A 59 -16.26 11.96 -0.25
CA GLU A 59 -16.30 12.05 -1.71
C GLU A 59 -14.92 12.40 -2.30
N SER A 60 -14.06 13.03 -1.50
CA SER A 60 -12.72 13.47 -1.89
C SER A 60 -11.65 12.38 -1.87
N LEU A 61 -12.02 11.13 -1.53
CA LEU A 61 -11.07 10.02 -1.49
C LEU A 61 -10.36 9.86 -2.85
N THR A 62 -9.04 9.86 -2.77
CA THR A 62 -8.14 9.55 -3.88
C THR A 62 -7.13 8.51 -3.42
N SER A 63 -6.61 7.73 -4.36
CA SER A 63 -5.57 6.75 -4.08
C SER A 63 -4.48 6.81 -5.13
N SER A 64 -3.26 6.49 -4.72
CA SER A 64 -2.10 6.34 -5.58
C SER A 64 -1.32 5.09 -5.21
N ILE A 65 -0.68 4.50 -6.22
CA ILE A 65 0.37 3.51 -5.99
C ILE A 65 1.63 4.32 -5.68
N PRO A 66 2.22 4.22 -4.48
CA PRO A 66 3.45 4.93 -4.13
C PRO A 66 4.54 4.64 -5.16
N VAL A 67 5.48 5.57 -5.33
CA VAL A 67 6.64 5.39 -6.23
C VAL A 67 7.30 4.05 -5.94
N SER A 68 7.68 3.29 -6.97
CA SER A 68 8.08 1.89 -6.90
C SER A 68 9.43 1.66 -6.20
N ILE A 69 9.53 2.01 -4.91
CA ILE A 69 10.69 1.67 -4.08
C ILE A 69 10.70 0.17 -3.75
N TRP A 70 9.52 -0.46 -3.69
CA TRP A 70 9.37 -1.89 -3.40
C TRP A 70 9.35 -2.73 -4.68
N HIS A 71 10.50 -3.31 -5.03
CA HIS A 71 10.64 -4.26 -6.13
C HIS A 71 10.08 -5.62 -5.68
N ARG A 72 8.79 -5.94 -5.91
CA ARG A 72 8.19 -7.31 -5.79
C ARG A 72 6.66 -7.40 -5.94
N ASP A 73 6.00 -6.50 -6.67
CA ASP A 73 4.52 -6.49 -6.71
C ASP A 73 3.86 -6.38 -5.33
N VAL A 74 4.46 -5.54 -4.48
CA VAL A 74 3.92 -5.22 -3.17
C VAL A 74 2.69 -4.32 -3.36
N LEU A 75 1.57 -4.73 -2.78
CA LEU A 75 0.25 -4.10 -2.95
C LEU A 75 0.00 -3.11 -1.80
N ILE A 76 0.71 -1.98 -1.85
CA ILE A 76 0.50 -0.83 -0.96
C ILE A 76 -0.11 0.30 -1.77
N TYR A 77 -1.09 0.96 -1.16
CA TYR A 77 -1.77 2.11 -1.75
C TYR A 77 -1.78 3.25 -0.74
N GLU A 78 -1.33 4.42 -1.18
CA GLU A 78 -1.50 5.66 -0.43
C GLU A 78 -2.90 6.17 -0.71
N TYR A 79 -3.64 6.47 0.35
CA TYR A 79 -4.94 7.12 0.28
C TYR A 79 -4.85 8.54 0.82
N MET A 80 -5.61 9.43 0.19
CA MET A 80 -5.80 10.80 0.66
C MET A 80 -7.27 11.15 0.66
N VAL A 81 -7.71 11.79 1.73
CA VAL A 81 -9.06 12.34 1.89
C VAL A 81 -8.96 13.75 2.46
N GLN A 82 -9.75 14.66 1.89
CA GLN A 82 -9.83 16.04 2.36
C GLN A 82 -10.59 16.14 3.67
N LEU A 83 -10.18 17.12 4.47
CA LEU A 83 -10.78 17.51 5.73
C LEU A 83 -11.48 18.85 5.57
N ARG A 84 -12.62 19.03 6.23
CA ARG A 84 -13.36 20.29 6.28
C ARG A 84 -12.56 21.41 6.96
N ASN A 85 -11.60 21.05 7.81
CA ASN A 85 -10.74 21.98 8.54
C ASN A 85 -9.39 21.31 8.87
N THR A 86 -8.46 22.11 9.38
CA THR A 86 -7.10 21.67 9.72
C THR A 86 -6.95 21.12 11.14
N SER A 87 -8.06 20.82 11.83
CA SER A 87 -7.99 20.22 13.17
C SER A 87 -7.31 18.85 13.09
N SER A 88 -6.57 18.51 14.15
CA SER A 88 -5.82 17.26 14.20
C SER A 88 -6.76 16.04 14.15
N VAL A 89 -6.45 15.08 13.30
CA VAL A 89 -7.09 13.75 13.28
C VAL A 89 -6.39 12.85 14.31
N THR A 90 -7.14 12.36 15.30
CA THR A 90 -6.57 11.57 16.42
C THR A 90 -6.63 10.05 16.21
N ILE A 91 -6.97 9.57 15.00
CA ILE A 91 -7.05 8.12 14.74
C ILE A 91 -5.65 7.53 14.54
N THR A 92 -5.37 6.40 15.19
CA THR A 92 -4.12 5.66 14.97
C THR A 92 -4.25 4.74 13.76
N ALA A 93 -3.12 4.36 13.14
CA ALA A 93 -3.12 3.40 12.04
C ALA A 93 -3.81 2.07 12.39
N PRO A 94 -3.56 1.42 13.55
CA PRO A 94 -4.30 0.21 13.94
C PRO A 94 -5.80 0.43 14.07
N ALA A 95 -6.22 1.55 14.66
CA ALA A 95 -7.64 1.88 14.82
C ALA A 95 -8.34 2.10 13.47
N LEU A 96 -7.68 2.79 12.54
CA LEU A 96 -8.17 2.94 11.17
C LEU A 96 -8.26 1.57 10.46
N GLY A 97 -7.24 0.72 10.63
CA GLY A 97 -7.23 -0.63 10.09
C GLY A 97 -8.43 -1.48 10.54
N ILE A 98 -8.84 -1.36 11.80
CA ILE A 98 -10.04 -2.05 12.31
C ILE A 98 -11.30 -1.59 11.55
N GLU A 99 -11.44 -0.29 11.31
CA GLU A 99 -12.59 0.26 10.56
C GLU A 99 -12.57 -0.15 9.09
N LEU A 100 -11.41 -0.09 8.42
CA LEU A 100 -11.29 -0.47 7.01
C LEU A 100 -11.57 -1.95 6.77
N ASN A 101 -11.16 -2.83 7.69
CA ASN A 101 -11.42 -4.26 7.59
C ASN A 101 -12.90 -4.64 7.82
N ARG A 102 -13.77 -3.69 8.17
CA ARG A 102 -15.23 -3.92 8.18
C ARG A 102 -15.87 -3.81 6.80
N ALA A 103 -15.11 -3.40 5.77
CA ALA A 103 -15.66 -3.29 4.43
C ALA A 103 -16.18 -4.64 3.93
N PRO A 104 -17.40 -4.69 3.38
CA PRO A 104 -17.97 -5.94 2.90
C PRO A 104 -17.16 -6.44 1.69
N ALA A 105 -17.11 -7.77 1.53
CA ALA A 105 -16.47 -8.45 0.39
C ALA A 105 -14.94 -8.30 0.27
N LEU A 106 -14.23 -7.88 1.33
CA LEU A 106 -12.76 -7.97 1.36
C LEU A 106 -12.32 -9.43 1.19
N LYS A 107 -11.46 -9.70 0.21
CA LYS A 107 -10.93 -11.06 -0.04
C LYS A 107 -9.74 -11.40 0.86
N ALA A 108 -9.06 -10.38 1.38
CA ALA A 108 -7.96 -10.52 2.31
C ALA A 108 -7.92 -9.33 3.27
N ARG A 109 -7.14 -9.46 4.33
CA ARG A 109 -6.98 -8.44 5.37
C ARG A 109 -6.22 -7.22 4.85
N LEU A 110 -6.63 -6.05 5.33
CA LEU A 110 -5.92 -4.79 5.15
C LEU A 110 -5.08 -4.48 6.39
N ILE A 111 -3.89 -3.93 6.19
CA ILE A 111 -3.10 -3.32 7.26
C ILE A 111 -2.86 -1.87 6.90
N VAL A 112 -3.20 -0.98 7.82
CA VAL A 112 -2.81 0.43 7.69
C VAL A 112 -1.43 0.55 8.31
N THR A 113 -0.45 0.92 7.51
CA THR A 113 0.95 1.02 7.93
C THR A 113 1.27 2.36 8.55
N GLU A 114 0.66 3.43 8.03
CA GLU A 114 0.90 4.80 8.45
C GLU A 114 -0.38 5.64 8.32
N CYS A 115 -0.54 6.62 9.20
CA CYS A 115 -1.52 7.70 9.09
C CYS A 115 -0.84 9.03 9.40
N TRP A 116 -1.07 10.05 8.58
CA TRP A 116 -0.55 11.38 8.82
C TRP A 116 -1.49 12.45 8.27
N GLN A 117 -1.35 13.66 8.78
CA GLN A 117 -2.12 14.81 8.33
C GLN A 117 -1.19 15.89 7.82
N ARG A 118 -1.52 16.47 6.66
CA ARG A 118 -0.84 17.63 6.10
C ARG A 118 -1.88 18.70 5.78
N GLY A 119 -2.03 19.66 6.69
CA GLY A 119 -3.03 20.72 6.57
C GLY A 119 -4.45 20.15 6.59
N ASP A 120 -5.18 20.34 5.49
CA ASP A 120 -6.55 19.87 5.26
C ASP A 120 -6.61 18.49 4.59
N ARG A 121 -5.49 17.75 4.53
CA ARG A 121 -5.42 16.42 3.94
C ARG A 121 -5.04 15.39 4.97
N PHE A 122 -5.87 14.36 5.10
CA PHE A 122 -5.54 13.17 5.86
C PHE A 122 -5.08 12.08 4.90
N HIS A 123 -3.87 11.59 5.14
CA HIS A 123 -3.20 10.57 4.36
C HIS A 123 -3.09 9.29 5.18
N PHE A 124 -3.21 8.14 4.52
CA PHE A 124 -2.97 6.85 5.15
C PHE A 124 -2.55 5.81 4.12
N ASP A 125 -1.60 4.96 4.52
CA ASP A 125 -1.07 3.90 3.67
C ASP A 125 -1.70 2.56 4.03
N VAL A 126 -2.15 1.82 3.01
CA VAL A 126 -2.84 0.54 3.17
C VAL A 126 -2.11 -0.55 2.40
N ALA A 127 -1.64 -1.57 3.11
CA ALA A 127 -1.14 -2.81 2.57
C ALA A 127 -2.26 -3.86 2.44
N TYR A 128 -2.37 -4.48 1.26
CA TYR A 128 -3.37 -5.52 0.98
C TYR A 128 -2.77 -6.92 0.98
N LEU A 129 -3.08 -7.72 2.00
CA LEU A 129 -2.43 -9.01 2.26
C LEU A 129 -2.97 -10.16 1.40
N ILE A 130 -3.09 -9.96 0.10
CA ILE A 130 -3.61 -10.98 -0.84
C ILE A 130 -2.49 -11.79 -1.50
N ASN A 131 -1.25 -11.30 -1.51
CA ASN A 131 -0.10 -12.00 -2.07
C ASN A 131 1.07 -12.14 -1.07
N PRO A 132 1.97 -13.11 -1.29
CA PRO A 132 3.12 -13.35 -0.42
C PRO A 132 4.04 -12.14 -0.29
N GLU A 133 4.21 -11.36 -1.35
CA GLU A 133 5.16 -10.25 -1.36
C GLU A 133 4.70 -9.09 -0.46
N THR A 134 3.40 -8.84 -0.37
CA THR A 134 2.86 -7.86 0.59
C THR A 134 2.91 -8.38 2.03
N LEU A 135 2.75 -9.69 2.24
CA LEU A 135 2.91 -10.31 3.55
C LEU A 135 4.37 -10.21 4.05
N GLU A 136 5.33 -10.52 3.19
CA GLU A 136 6.77 -10.39 3.49
C GLU A 136 7.12 -8.93 3.80
N TYR A 137 6.67 -7.99 2.95
CA TYR A 137 6.86 -6.56 3.16
C TYR A 137 6.38 -6.10 4.54
N VAL A 138 5.13 -6.41 4.92
CA VAL A 138 4.60 -5.98 6.22
C VAL A 138 5.37 -6.63 7.37
N GLY A 139 5.75 -7.90 7.23
CA GLY A 139 6.56 -8.60 8.21
C GLY A 139 7.92 -7.94 8.42
N ASP A 140 8.56 -7.47 7.35
CA ASP A 140 9.84 -6.78 7.42
C ASP A 140 9.71 -5.37 8.00
N MET A 141 8.64 -4.63 7.69
CA MET A 141 8.37 -3.33 8.31
C MET A 141 8.15 -3.46 9.83
N ALA A 142 7.48 -4.51 10.28
CA ALA A 142 7.28 -4.76 11.71
C ALA A 142 8.60 -4.96 12.46
N LYS A 143 9.54 -5.71 11.88
CA LYS A 143 10.87 -5.91 12.46
C LYS A 143 11.65 -4.60 12.57
N ILE A 144 11.55 -3.73 11.56
CA ILE A 144 12.20 -2.41 11.59
C ILE A 144 11.63 -1.56 12.73
N ALA A 145 10.31 -1.52 12.88
CA ALA A 145 9.68 -0.79 13.97
C ALA A 145 10.13 -1.28 15.36
N GLU A 146 10.27 -2.59 15.56
CA GLU A 146 10.78 -3.16 16.82
C GLU A 146 12.23 -2.72 17.11
N VAL A 147 13.08 -2.66 16.08
CA VAL A 147 14.47 -2.20 16.20
C VAL A 147 14.53 -0.71 16.53
N ASP A 148 13.73 0.11 15.86
CA ASP A 148 13.66 1.56 16.09
C ASP A 148 13.19 1.87 17.52
N GLU A 149 12.19 1.14 18.02
CA GLU A 149 11.73 1.24 19.41
C GLU A 149 12.80 0.84 20.42
N ALA A 150 13.58 -0.20 20.14
CA ALA A 150 14.68 -0.63 21.00
C ALA A 150 15.80 0.43 21.07
N GLN A 151 16.19 0.98 19.92
CA GLN A 151 17.19 2.05 19.85
C GLN A 151 16.74 3.33 20.56
N ALA A 152 15.47 3.72 20.40
CA ALA A 152 14.91 4.88 21.08
C ALA A 152 14.99 4.76 22.61
N LYS A 153 14.76 3.55 23.15
CA LYS A 153 14.90 3.26 24.59
C LYS A 153 16.35 3.35 25.05
N GLU A 154 17.30 2.80 24.30
CA GLU A 154 18.73 2.88 24.64
C GLU A 154 19.24 4.32 24.66
N ILE A 155 18.85 5.15 23.68
CA ILE A 155 19.26 6.56 23.61
C ILE A 155 18.71 7.37 24.80
N ASN A 156 17.46 7.12 25.19
CA ASN A 156 16.86 7.81 26.34
C ASN A 156 17.53 7.41 27.66
N ASN A 157 17.90 6.13 27.81
CA ASN A 157 18.59 5.64 29.00
C ASN A 157 20.03 6.18 29.16
N HIS A 158 20.67 6.66 28.08
CA HIS A 158 22.02 7.27 28.14
C HIS A 158 21.99 8.80 28.34
N LYS A 159 20.79 9.41 28.37
CA LYS A 159 20.59 10.84 28.62
C LYS A 159 20.14 11.14 30.06
N GLU A 160 19.84 10.11 30.85
CA GLU A 160 19.60 10.16 32.30
C GLU A 160 20.89 9.90 33.07
#